data_AF-A0A1Z4GB38-F1
#
_entry.id   AF-A0A1Z4GB38-F1
#
_cell.length_a   1.000
_cell.length_b   1.000
_cell.length_c   1.000
_cell.angle_alpha   90.00
_cell.angle_beta   90.00
_cell.angle_gamma   90.00
#
_symmetry.space_group_name_H-M   'P 1'
#
loop_
_entity.id
_entity.type
_entity.pdbx_description
1 polymer ?
#
loop_
_entity_poly.entity_id
_entity_poly.type
_entity_poly.pdbx_seq_one_letter_code
_entity_poly.pdbx_strand_id
1 'polypeptide(L)'
;MLLDSSQVQRIYLDELDAAAEDSLQLAIVQLIIASEATAVNQGRELILQAREQLTDEATKKQIVELIETILLYKLTQLSREELAVMLGIDDEFKKTRMYQSLKQDAFEEAKQEIKQEVKLETVPRLLALGLSVEQIAQALDLTIEQVQQAAEN
;
A
#
# COMPACT_ATOMS: atom_id res chain seq x y z
N MET A 1 17.92 2.81 -34.51
CA MET A 1 16.90 2.86 -33.44
C MET A 1 17.61 2.68 -32.10
N LEU A 2 17.14 3.33 -31.03
CA LEU A 2 17.81 3.29 -29.70
C LEU A 2 17.95 1.86 -29.14
N LEU A 3 17.06 0.95 -29.55
CA LEU A 3 17.03 -0.45 -29.10
C LEU A 3 18.03 -1.37 -29.82
N ASP A 4 18.68 -0.92 -30.90
CA ASP A 4 19.69 -1.72 -31.64
C ASP A 4 21.13 -1.34 -31.24
N SER A 5 21.28 -0.62 -30.13
CA SER A 5 22.57 -0.27 -29.55
C SER A 5 23.15 -1.47 -28.80
N SER A 6 24.48 -1.64 -28.85
CA SER A 6 25.21 -2.61 -28.04
C SER A 6 25.13 -2.33 -26.53
N GLN A 7 24.60 -1.17 -26.13
CA GLN A 7 24.38 -0.80 -24.73
C GLN A 7 23.03 -1.27 -24.17
N VAL A 8 22.18 -1.90 -25.01
CA VAL A 8 20.84 -2.34 -24.62
C VAL A 8 20.71 -3.83 -24.86
N GLN A 9 20.41 -4.59 -23.81
CA GLN A 9 20.06 -6.00 -23.90
C GLN A 9 18.55 -6.16 -23.71
N ARG A 10 17.90 -6.86 -24.64
CA ARG A 10 16.47 -7.22 -24.53
C ARG A 10 16.39 -8.55 -23.79
N ILE A 11 15.56 -8.60 -22.75
CA ILE A 11 15.25 -9.81 -21.98
C ILE A 11 13.73 -9.91 -21.96
N TYR A 12 13.18 -11.02 -22.47
CA TYR A 12 11.74 -11.26 -22.44
C TYR A 12 11.32 -11.89 -21.10
N LEU A 13 10.04 -11.78 -20.74
CA LEU A 13 9.54 -12.24 -19.43
C LEU A 13 9.69 -13.75 -19.25
N ASP A 14 9.59 -14.52 -20.33
CA ASP A 14 9.81 -15.96 -20.38
C ASP A 14 11.30 -16.37 -20.39
N GLU A 15 12.21 -15.40 -20.54
CA GLU A 15 13.66 -15.60 -20.49
C GLU A 15 14.28 -15.17 -19.15
N LEU A 16 13.47 -14.60 -18.24
CA LEU A 16 13.92 -14.06 -16.96
C LEU A 16 14.66 -15.09 -16.10
N ASP A 17 14.21 -16.34 -16.10
CA ASP A 17 14.80 -17.41 -15.28
C ASP A 17 16.29 -17.63 -15.60
N ALA A 18 16.68 -17.57 -16.88
CA ALA A 18 18.06 -17.76 -17.30
C ALA A 18 18.93 -16.51 -17.10
N ALA A 19 18.32 -15.32 -17.05
CA ALA A 19 19.03 -14.05 -16.92
C ALA A 19 19.17 -13.57 -15.47
N ALA A 20 18.34 -14.07 -14.56
CA ALA A 20 18.28 -13.62 -13.16
C ALA A 20 19.34 -14.24 -12.24
N GLU A 21 20.03 -15.32 -12.65
CA GLU A 21 20.95 -16.08 -11.78
C GLU A 21 22.07 -15.20 -11.18
N ASP A 22 22.51 -14.15 -11.88
CA ASP A 22 23.63 -13.29 -11.47
C ASP A 22 23.23 -11.83 -11.15
N SER A 23 21.94 -11.48 -11.19
CA SER A 23 21.50 -10.10 -10.99
C SER A 23 20.35 -10.00 -9.98
N LEU A 24 20.65 -9.36 -8.85
CA LEU A 24 19.65 -9.01 -7.83
C LEU A 24 18.47 -8.23 -8.43
N GLN A 25 18.73 -7.30 -9.36
CA GLN A 25 17.67 -6.49 -9.97
C GLN A 25 16.74 -7.35 -10.85
N LEU A 26 17.30 -8.27 -11.65
CA LEU A 26 16.50 -9.17 -12.48
C LEU A 26 15.74 -10.20 -11.64
N ALA A 27 16.34 -10.68 -10.54
CA ALA A 27 15.68 -11.58 -9.62
C ALA A 27 14.51 -10.90 -8.87
N ILE A 28 14.61 -9.59 -8.56
CA ILE A 28 13.46 -8.81 -8.06
C ILE A 28 12.35 -8.70 -9.10
N VAL A 29 12.69 -8.53 -10.39
CA VAL A 29 11.67 -8.51 -11.46
C VAL A 29 11.03 -9.90 -11.61
N GLN A 30 11.80 -10.98 -11.51
CA GLN A 30 11.32 -12.36 -11.53
C GLN A 30 10.29 -12.62 -10.41
N LEU A 31 10.45 -11.97 -9.25
CA LEU A 31 9.49 -12.06 -8.14
C LEU A 31 8.07 -11.61 -8.54
N ILE A 32 7.93 -10.72 -9.53
CA ILE A 32 6.62 -10.25 -10.01
C ILE A 32 5.85 -11.38 -10.69
N ILE A 33 6.53 -12.25 -11.42
CA ILE A 33 5.93 -13.38 -12.16
C ILE A 33 5.98 -14.70 -11.39
N ALA A 34 6.66 -14.74 -10.25
CA ALA A 34 6.71 -15.90 -9.36
C ALA A 34 5.33 -16.41 -8.95
N SER A 35 5.21 -17.72 -8.75
CA SER A 35 4.00 -18.32 -8.17
C SER A 35 3.83 -17.91 -6.71
N GLU A 36 2.60 -17.82 -6.21
CA GLU A 36 2.33 -17.50 -4.80
C GLU A 36 3.03 -18.49 -3.84
N ALA A 37 3.11 -19.77 -4.22
CA ALA A 37 3.75 -20.81 -3.43
C ALA A 37 5.26 -20.61 -3.23
N THR A 38 5.94 -19.95 -4.17
CA THR A 38 7.40 -19.72 -4.13
C THR A 38 7.77 -18.30 -3.75
N ALA A 39 6.86 -17.34 -3.93
CA ALA A 39 7.13 -15.91 -3.82
C ALA A 39 7.69 -15.51 -2.44
N VAL A 40 7.15 -16.05 -1.35
CA VAL A 40 7.65 -15.73 0.00
C VAL A 40 9.10 -16.15 0.17
N ASN A 41 9.44 -17.39 -0.22
CA ASN A 41 10.80 -17.90 -0.07
C ASN A 41 11.78 -17.12 -0.95
N GLN A 42 11.42 -16.85 -2.20
CA GLN A 42 12.22 -16.01 -3.10
C GLN A 42 12.40 -14.59 -2.53
N GLY A 43 11.36 -13.98 -1.99
CA GLY A 43 11.46 -12.68 -1.34
C GLY A 43 12.41 -12.66 -0.15
N ARG A 44 12.40 -13.71 0.69
CA ARG A 44 13.37 -13.84 1.80
C ARG A 44 14.80 -13.92 1.30
N GLU A 45 15.05 -14.74 0.29
CA GLU A 45 16.38 -14.89 -0.32
C GLU A 45 16.87 -13.55 -0.90
N LEU A 46 16.00 -12.83 -1.62
CA LEU A 46 16.33 -11.52 -2.17
C LEU A 46 16.64 -10.48 -1.08
N ILE A 47 15.92 -10.48 0.04
CA ILE A 47 16.21 -9.60 1.18
C ILE A 47 17.59 -9.92 1.77
N LEU A 48 17.93 -11.20 1.93
CA LEU A 48 19.24 -11.61 2.42
C LEU A 48 20.35 -11.18 1.45
N GLN A 49 20.18 -11.46 0.16
CA GLN A 49 21.12 -11.04 -0.89
C GLN A 49 21.31 -9.53 -0.91
N ALA A 50 20.24 -8.74 -0.82
CA ALA A 50 20.32 -7.28 -0.77
C ALA A 50 21.14 -6.80 0.44
N ARG A 51 20.95 -7.43 1.60
CA ARG A 51 21.71 -7.08 2.83
C ARG A 51 23.19 -7.43 2.73
N GLU A 52 23.53 -8.51 2.03
CA GLU A 52 24.92 -8.99 1.85
C GLU A 52 25.66 -8.27 0.73
N GLN A 53 25.02 -8.05 -0.43
CA GLN A 53 25.67 -7.55 -1.64
C GLN A 53 25.77 -6.02 -1.68
N LEU A 54 24.84 -5.32 -1.03
CA LEU A 54 24.82 -3.86 -1.03
C LEU A 54 25.60 -3.32 0.18
N THR A 55 26.25 -2.18 0.00
CA THR A 55 26.96 -1.48 1.08
C THR A 55 26.18 -0.29 1.62
N ASP A 56 25.37 0.35 0.76
CA ASP A 56 24.56 1.51 1.14
C ASP A 56 23.25 1.08 1.84
N GLU A 57 23.11 1.49 3.09
CA GLU A 57 21.95 1.15 3.92
C GLU A 57 20.64 1.75 3.41
N ALA A 58 20.68 2.92 2.76
CA ALA A 58 19.48 3.52 2.18
C ALA A 58 18.96 2.68 1.00
N THR A 59 19.86 2.22 0.14
CA THR A 59 19.55 1.33 -0.99
C THR A 59 19.06 -0.03 -0.50
N LYS A 60 19.68 -0.62 0.53
CA LYS A 60 19.16 -1.85 1.17
C LYS A 60 17.72 -1.70 1.60
N LYS A 61 17.41 -0.62 2.33
CA LYS A 61 16.06 -0.35 2.80
C LYS A 61 15.08 -0.21 1.64
N GLN A 62 15.45 0.52 0.59
CA GLN A 62 14.59 0.68 -0.60
C GLN A 62 14.32 -0.64 -1.31
N ILE A 63 15.32 -1.52 -1.42
CA ILE A 63 15.15 -2.85 -2.03
C ILE A 63 14.24 -3.73 -1.18
N VAL A 64 14.41 -3.74 0.15
CA VAL A 64 13.53 -4.49 1.06
C VAL A 64 12.08 -3.97 0.96
N GLU A 65 11.88 -2.64 0.96
CA GLU A 65 10.56 -2.03 0.79
C GLU A 65 9.92 -2.40 -0.56
N LEU A 66 10.73 -2.46 -1.65
CA LEU A 66 10.25 -2.86 -2.97
C LEU A 66 9.81 -4.33 -2.99
N ILE A 67 10.62 -5.24 -2.43
CA ILE A 67 10.30 -6.68 -2.34
C ILE A 67 9.00 -6.88 -1.57
N GLU A 68 8.86 -6.21 -0.42
CA GLU A 68 7.65 -6.25 0.40
C GLU A 68 6.42 -5.77 -0.38
N THR A 69 6.57 -4.66 -1.11
CA THR A 69 5.50 -4.10 -1.95
C THR A 69 5.05 -5.09 -3.01
N ILE A 70 5.98 -5.68 -3.75
CA ILE A 70 5.68 -6.69 -4.80
C ILE A 70 4.90 -7.86 -4.19
N LEU A 71 5.36 -8.36 -3.05
CA LEU A 71 4.75 -9.52 -2.40
C LEU A 71 3.36 -9.22 -1.85
N LEU A 72 3.13 -8.01 -1.33
CA LEU A 72 1.81 -7.64 -0.88
C LEU A 72 0.79 -7.61 -2.03
N TYR A 73 1.18 -7.04 -3.17
CA TYR A 73 0.31 -7.02 -4.35
C TYR A 73 0.08 -8.43 -4.91
N LYS A 74 1.08 -9.32 -4.79
CA LYS A 74 0.96 -10.72 -5.22
C LYS A 74 0.11 -11.56 -4.27
N LEU A 75 0.27 -11.38 -2.96
CA LEU A 75 -0.33 -12.21 -1.91
C LEU A 75 -1.50 -11.47 -1.24
N THR A 76 -2.53 -11.18 -2.02
CA THR A 76 -3.65 -10.31 -1.60
C THR A 76 -4.46 -10.81 -0.39
N GLN A 77 -4.31 -12.08 -0.03
CA GLN A 77 -4.97 -12.70 1.12
C GLN A 77 -4.19 -12.57 2.43
N LEU A 78 -2.92 -12.18 2.38
CA LEU A 78 -2.09 -11.99 3.57
C LEU A 78 -2.18 -10.56 4.08
N SER A 79 -2.33 -10.41 5.39
CA SER A 79 -2.11 -9.12 6.03
C SER A 79 -0.63 -8.73 5.94
N ARG A 80 -0.37 -7.43 6.08
CA ARG A 80 1.01 -6.92 6.05
C ARG A 80 1.83 -7.44 7.22
N GLU A 81 1.21 -7.55 8.40
CA GLU A 81 1.84 -8.09 9.59
C GLU A 81 2.25 -9.55 9.39
N GLU A 82 1.37 -10.37 8.82
CA GLU A 82 1.68 -11.76 8.48
C GLU A 82 2.82 -11.84 7.46
N LEU A 83 2.76 -11.02 6.41
CA LEU A 83 3.82 -10.98 5.40
C LEU A 83 5.18 -10.58 5.99
N ALA A 84 5.21 -9.56 6.86
CA ALA A 84 6.44 -9.11 7.51
C ALA A 84 7.08 -10.20 8.39
N VAL A 85 6.26 -10.94 9.13
CA VAL A 85 6.71 -12.11 9.92
C VAL A 85 7.24 -13.20 9.00
N MET A 86 6.52 -13.52 7.93
CA MET A 86 6.95 -14.51 6.94
C MET A 86 8.27 -14.12 6.27
N LEU A 87 8.52 -12.82 6.08
CA LEU A 87 9.77 -12.31 5.53
C LEU A 87 10.90 -12.16 6.56
N GLY A 88 10.60 -12.20 7.87
CA GLY A 88 11.59 -12.00 8.93
C GLY A 88 12.05 -10.54 9.05
N ILE A 89 11.12 -9.61 8.81
CA ILE A 89 11.35 -8.16 8.84
C ILE A 89 10.37 -7.44 9.78
N ASP A 90 9.69 -8.17 10.66
CA ASP A 90 8.65 -7.66 11.55
C ASP A 90 9.11 -6.51 12.47
N ASP A 91 10.37 -6.52 12.90
CA ASP A 91 10.98 -5.44 13.72
C ASP A 91 11.26 -4.13 12.95
N GLU A 92 11.47 -4.21 11.63
CA GLU A 92 11.80 -3.07 10.77
C GLU A 92 10.62 -2.62 9.91
N PHE A 93 9.64 -3.49 9.70
CA PHE A 93 8.47 -3.27 8.85
C PHE A 93 7.68 -2.00 9.23
N LYS A 94 7.41 -1.78 10.52
CA LYS A 94 6.68 -0.58 10.98
C LYS A 94 7.45 0.73 10.77
N LYS A 95 8.73 0.65 10.43
CA LYS A 95 9.61 1.80 10.14
C LYS A 95 9.73 2.06 8.64
N THR A 96 9.09 1.27 7.79
CA THR A 96 9.08 1.50 6.35
C THR A 96 8.28 2.75 6.02
N ARG A 97 8.71 3.48 4.98
CA ARG A 97 7.98 4.67 4.53
C ARG A 97 6.60 4.30 4.00
N MET A 98 6.49 3.17 3.32
CA MET A 98 5.21 2.66 2.84
C MET A 98 4.23 2.42 3.99
N TYR A 99 4.64 1.72 5.06
CA TYR A 99 3.76 1.48 6.21
C TYR A 99 3.28 2.79 6.84
N GLN A 100 4.17 3.76 7.01
CA GLN A 100 3.83 5.06 7.60
C GLN A 100 2.88 5.87 6.72
N SER A 101 3.12 5.90 5.40
CA SER A 101 2.25 6.58 4.43
C SER A 101 0.84 6.01 4.48
N LEU A 102 0.71 4.69 4.35
CA LEU A 102 -0.60 4.05 4.31
C LEU A 102 -1.36 4.17 5.63
N LYS A 103 -0.64 4.11 6.75
CA LYS A 103 -1.24 4.36 8.07
C LYS A 103 -1.74 5.81 8.18
N GLN A 104 -1.00 6.76 7.62
CA GLN A 104 -1.41 8.16 7.60
C GLN A 104 -2.63 8.36 6.71
N ASP A 105 -2.62 7.83 5.49
CA ASP A 105 -3.74 7.91 4.54
C ASP A 105 -5.02 7.32 5.15
N ALA A 106 -4.92 6.11 5.72
CA ALA A 106 -6.03 5.46 6.41
C ALA A 106 -6.55 6.25 7.63
N PHE A 107 -5.65 6.92 8.37
CA PHE A 107 -6.05 7.76 9.50
C PHE A 107 -6.74 9.06 9.03
N GLU A 108 -6.27 9.64 7.93
CA GLU A 108 -6.87 10.84 7.35
C GLU A 108 -8.27 10.54 6.79
N GLU A 109 -8.44 9.42 6.08
CA GLU A 109 -9.75 8.94 5.61
C GLU A 109 -10.70 8.68 6.78
N ALA A 110 -10.28 7.89 7.78
CA ALA A 110 -11.10 7.61 8.96
C ALA A 110 -11.51 8.87 9.71
N LYS A 111 -10.62 9.87 9.80
CA LYS A 111 -10.95 11.16 10.42
C LYS A 111 -11.98 11.95 9.62
N GLN A 112 -11.94 11.89 8.29
CA GLN A 112 -12.94 12.53 7.44
C GLN A 112 -14.30 11.84 7.58
N GLU A 113 -14.32 10.51 7.55
CA GLU A 113 -15.53 9.71 7.76
C GLU A 113 -16.17 10.01 9.13
N ILE A 114 -15.40 9.94 10.22
CA ILE A 114 -15.89 10.25 11.56
C ILE A 114 -16.43 11.69 11.63
N LYS A 115 -15.75 12.66 11.03
CA LYS A 115 -16.22 14.05 11.01
C LYS A 115 -17.57 14.16 10.29
N GLN A 116 -17.76 13.40 9.22
CA GLN A 116 -19.00 13.41 8.45
C GLN A 116 -20.12 12.65 9.16
N GLU A 117 -19.84 11.48 9.74
CA GLU A 117 -20.79 10.72 10.57
C GLU A 117 -21.28 11.55 11.75
N VAL A 118 -20.37 12.20 12.50
CA VAL A 118 -20.75 13.05 13.64
C VAL A 118 -21.64 14.21 13.20
N LYS A 119 -21.36 14.83 12.03
CA LYS A 119 -22.24 15.87 11.49
C LYS A 119 -23.64 15.31 11.22
N LEU A 120 -23.74 14.17 10.55
CA LEU A 120 -25.02 13.53 10.22
C LEU A 120 -25.79 13.10 11.49
N GLU A 121 -25.12 12.54 12.49
CA GLU A 121 -25.73 12.11 13.76
C GLU A 121 -26.32 13.29 14.57
N THR A 122 -25.80 14.51 14.36
CA THR A 122 -26.35 15.72 15.02
C THR A 122 -27.62 16.25 14.34
N VAL A 123 -27.92 15.85 13.10
CA VAL A 123 -29.04 16.37 12.32
C VAL A 123 -30.40 16.18 13.02
N PRO A 124 -30.80 14.98 13.49
CA PRO A 124 -32.09 14.81 14.16
C PRO A 124 -32.26 15.68 15.40
N ARG A 125 -31.17 15.91 16.15
CA ARG A 125 -31.18 16.77 17.34
C ARG A 125 -31.39 18.23 16.98
N LEU A 126 -30.76 18.71 15.91
CA LEU A 126 -30.92 20.09 15.43
C LEU A 126 -32.33 20.32 14.86
N LEU A 127 -32.89 19.34 14.15
CA LEU A 127 -34.29 19.37 13.71
C LEU A 127 -35.26 19.41 14.90
N ALA A 128 -35.02 18.61 15.94
CA ALA A 128 -35.82 18.63 17.16
C ALA A 128 -35.76 19.98 17.91
N LEU A 129 -34.67 20.73 17.73
CA LEU A 129 -34.51 22.10 18.23
C LEU A 129 -35.17 23.16 17.32
N GLY A 130 -35.79 22.76 16.23
CA GLY A 130 -36.58 23.62 15.34
C GLY A 130 -35.79 24.31 14.22
N LEU A 131 -34.55 23.87 13.94
CA LEU A 131 -33.80 24.37 12.78
C LEU A 131 -34.38 23.79 11.48
N SER A 132 -34.37 24.56 10.40
CA SER A 132 -34.75 24.08 9.08
C SER A 132 -33.64 23.24 8.44
N VAL A 133 -34.00 22.41 7.45
CA VAL A 133 -33.06 21.57 6.69
C VAL A 133 -31.98 22.43 6.04
N GLU A 134 -32.34 23.60 5.50
CA GLU A 134 -31.40 24.54 4.86
C GLU A 134 -30.44 25.16 5.86
N GLN A 135 -30.92 25.49 7.08
CA GLN A 135 -30.08 26.03 8.15
C GLN A 135 -29.07 25.00 8.64
N ILE A 136 -29.49 23.74 8.77
CA ILE A 136 -28.61 22.63 9.18
C ILE A 136 -27.58 22.32 8.10
N ALA A 137 -28.01 22.26 6.84
CA ALA A 137 -27.12 22.05 5.69
C ALA A 137 -26.03 23.13 5.64
N GLN A 138 -26.41 24.39 5.83
CA GLN A 138 -25.45 25.50 5.88
C GLN A 138 -24.54 25.45 7.11
N ALA A 139 -25.08 25.15 8.30
CA ALA A 139 -24.31 25.16 9.54
C ALA A 139 -23.30 24.00 9.66
N LEU A 140 -23.62 22.86 9.05
CA LEU A 140 -22.80 21.65 9.10
C LEU A 140 -21.98 21.43 7.83
N ASP A 141 -22.01 22.35 6.86
CA ASP A 141 -21.44 22.17 5.52
C ASP A 141 -21.87 20.81 4.91
N LEU A 142 -23.16 20.51 4.96
CA LEU A 142 -23.78 19.32 4.38
C LEU A 142 -24.66 19.73 3.20
N THR A 143 -24.92 18.79 2.30
CA THR A 143 -25.95 19.00 1.27
C THR A 143 -27.34 18.86 1.88
N ILE A 144 -28.34 19.47 1.26
CA ILE A 144 -29.75 19.32 1.67
C ILE A 144 -30.17 17.84 1.65
N GLU A 145 -29.72 17.09 0.64
CA GLU A 145 -29.98 15.65 0.50
C GLU A 145 -29.40 14.86 1.69
N GLN A 146 -28.17 15.16 2.12
CA GLN A 146 -27.53 14.51 3.27
C GLN A 146 -28.29 14.77 4.58
N VAL A 147 -28.78 16.01 4.77
CA VAL A 147 -29.58 16.36 5.94
C VAL A 147 -30.94 15.67 5.92
N GLN A 148 -31.59 15.54 4.76
CA GLN A 148 -32.85 14.82 4.62
C GLN A 148 -32.69 13.33 4.91
N GLN A 149 -31.67 12.68 4.34
CA GLN A 149 -31.38 11.27 4.61
C GLN A 149 -31.06 11.02 6.09
N ALA A 150 -30.29 11.91 6.73
CA ALA A 150 -29.99 11.79 8.16
C ALA A 150 -31.20 12.07 9.06
N ALA A 151 -32.26 12.70 8.55
CA ALA A 151 -33.51 12.94 9.27
C ALA A 151 -34.49 11.75 9.19
N GLU A 152 -34.28 10.84 8.22
CA GLU A 152 -35.12 9.67 7.98
C GLU A 152 -34.63 8.40 8.71
N ASN A 153 -33.42 8.45 9.28
CA ASN A 153 -32.85 7.41 10.16
C ASN A 153 -33.26 7.61 11.63
#